data_AF-A0A8S3D2W4-F1
#
_entry.id   AF-A0A8S3D2W4-F1
#
_cell.length_a   1.000
_cell.length_b   1.000
_cell.length_c   1.000
_cell.angle_alpha   90.00
_cell.angle_beta   90.00
_cell.angle_gamma   90.00
#
_symmetry.space_group_name_H-M   'P 1'
#
loop_
_entity.id
_entity.type
_entity.pdbx_description
1 polymer ?
#
loop_
_entity_poly.entity_id
_entity_poly.type
_entity_poly.pdbx_seq_one_letter_code
_entity_poly.pdbx_strand_id
1 'polypeptide(L)'
;IIDQVVAASPLGKIETPNAKKRHRRLQQTNPVNFINNSGTPKGMSNNNGGDDDGDENVFIIVSLDKQWHFEAQSNEERDEWVQAIEQQILFSLQNIESSKAARAAKIGGPSMADSASIQTIKQIPGNGFCADCDQMSKNEKEIEGNYIIVSSIKDPTWASLNLGALICMDCASLHRNLGTHLSRVRSLELDEWPPELVQIMRSIGNKLVNSIWEANLKNRVKPQSNALSTERERWIRDKYEQKLFLAPLSISPSLIRQSLIDAIHKIDLYTIILILAHRKLSNDEVNSSLLHLAASQGNVTVLQLLLWVNNL
;
A
#
# COMPACT_ATOMS: atom_id res chain seq x y z
N ILE A 1 -2.18 -1.18 -5.22
CA ILE A 1 -3.35 -2.10 -5.07
C ILE A 1 -2.92 -3.49 -4.54
N ILE A 2 -1.63 -3.82 -4.49
CA ILE A 2 -1.15 -5.21 -4.31
C ILE A 2 -0.98 -5.67 -2.84
N ASP A 3 -1.04 -4.80 -1.81
CA ASP A 3 -0.73 -5.22 -0.42
C ASP A 3 -1.89 -5.21 0.60
N GLN A 4 -3.15 -5.23 0.15
CA GLN A 4 -4.30 -5.24 1.09
C GLN A 4 -4.86 -6.64 1.43
N VAL A 5 -4.18 -7.75 1.10
CA VAL A 5 -4.76 -9.11 1.28
C VAL A 5 -4.21 -9.90 2.46
N VAL A 6 -3.22 -9.44 3.23
CA VAL A 6 -2.67 -10.28 4.31
C VAL A 6 -2.91 -9.67 5.70
N ALA A 7 -4.07 -9.99 6.27
CA ALA A 7 -4.29 -10.00 7.72
C ALA A 7 -5.35 -11.04 8.11
N ALA A 8 -4.94 -12.29 8.33
CA ALA A 8 -5.57 -13.23 9.27
C ALA A 8 -4.70 -14.49 9.46
N SER A 9 -4.31 -14.79 10.71
CA SER A 9 -3.70 -16.06 11.14
C SER A 9 -4.78 -17.03 11.69
N PRO A 10 -4.45 -18.26 12.14
CA PRO A 10 -4.60 -19.47 11.34
C PRO A 10 -5.60 -20.49 11.94
N LEU A 11 -6.16 -21.35 11.10
CA LEU A 11 -6.48 -22.79 11.29
C LEU A 11 -7.76 -23.18 10.55
N GLY A 12 -7.63 -24.22 9.73
CA GLY A 12 -8.74 -24.89 9.05
C GLY A 12 -8.29 -25.40 7.68
N LYS A 13 -7.83 -26.65 7.62
CA LYS A 13 -7.56 -27.34 6.35
C LYS A 13 -8.85 -27.34 5.53
N ILE A 14 -8.82 -26.78 4.32
CA ILE A 14 -9.89 -26.95 3.34
C ILE A 14 -9.24 -27.31 2.01
N GLU A 15 -9.58 -28.50 1.53
CA GLU A 15 -9.12 -29.10 0.27
C GLU A 15 -9.59 -28.26 -0.93
N THR A 16 -8.68 -28.02 -1.88
CA THR A 16 -9.00 -27.42 -3.18
C THR A 16 -9.79 -28.40 -4.04
N PRO A 17 -10.99 -28.05 -4.55
CA PRO A 17 -11.64 -28.85 -5.57
C PRO A 17 -11.00 -28.58 -6.93
N ASN A 18 -10.52 -29.65 -7.57
CA ASN A 18 -10.05 -29.70 -8.95
C ASN A 18 -11.06 -29.05 -9.93
N ALA A 19 -10.73 -27.87 -10.47
CA ALA A 19 -11.47 -27.28 -11.58
C ALA A 19 -11.13 -27.99 -12.90
N LYS A 20 -11.92 -29.03 -13.23
CA LYS A 20 -12.01 -29.54 -14.61
C LYS A 20 -12.79 -28.53 -15.45
N LYS A 21 -12.15 -28.01 -16.51
CA LYS A 21 -12.77 -27.23 -17.59
C LYS A 21 -14.09 -27.85 -18.03
N ARG A 22 -15.20 -27.14 -17.85
CA ARG A 22 -16.49 -27.45 -18.50
C ARG A 22 -17.23 -26.15 -18.80
N HIS A 23 -17.21 -25.76 -20.08
CA HIS A 23 -18.21 -24.87 -20.64
C HIS A 23 -19.58 -25.53 -20.47
N ARG A 24 -20.50 -24.87 -19.74
CA ARG A 24 -21.91 -25.25 -19.77
C ARG A 24 -22.79 -24.02 -19.67
N ARG A 25 -23.37 -23.67 -20.82
CA ARG A 25 -24.50 -22.75 -20.98
C ARG A 25 -25.70 -23.32 -20.21
N LEU A 26 -26.27 -22.56 -19.28
CA LEU A 26 -27.50 -22.92 -18.56
C LEU A 26 -28.69 -22.26 -19.26
N GLN A 27 -29.55 -23.06 -19.89
CA GLN A 27 -30.93 -22.65 -20.21
C GLN A 27 -31.82 -23.12 -19.06
N GLN A 28 -32.53 -22.19 -18.43
CA GLN A 28 -33.59 -22.49 -17.45
C GLN A 28 -34.84 -22.98 -18.16
N THR A 29 -35.38 -24.11 -17.70
CA THR A 29 -36.63 -24.73 -18.14
C THR A 29 -37.81 -24.21 -17.33
N ASN A 30 -38.95 -23.93 -17.98
CA ASN A 30 -40.27 -23.96 -17.37
C ASN A 30 -41.29 -24.65 -18.33
N PRO A 31 -42.40 -25.20 -17.81
CA PRO A 31 -42.89 -26.53 -18.20
C PRO A 31 -44.18 -26.49 -19.03
N VAL A 32 -44.39 -27.44 -19.96
CA VAL A 32 -45.76 -27.88 -20.36
C VAL A 32 -45.76 -29.34 -20.86
N ASN A 33 -46.81 -30.06 -20.47
CA ASN A 33 -47.15 -31.44 -20.83
C ASN A 33 -47.63 -31.64 -22.29
N PHE A 34 -47.37 -32.86 -22.77
CA PHE A 34 -48.07 -33.70 -23.78
C PHE A 34 -47.96 -33.44 -25.31
N ILE A 35 -47.32 -34.43 -25.96
CA ILE A 35 -47.77 -35.27 -27.11
C ILE A 35 -47.50 -34.82 -28.58
N ASN A 36 -46.57 -35.58 -29.17
CA ASN A 36 -46.50 -36.19 -30.50
C ASN A 36 -46.07 -35.39 -31.76
N ASN A 37 -44.84 -35.72 -32.15
CA ASN A 37 -44.38 -36.34 -33.41
C ASN A 37 -44.44 -35.61 -34.77
N SER A 38 -43.22 -35.57 -35.33
CA SER A 38 -42.83 -35.82 -36.73
C SER A 38 -42.98 -34.67 -37.76
N GLY A 39 -41.85 -34.36 -38.42
CA GLY A 39 -41.83 -33.73 -39.74
C GLY A 39 -40.85 -32.56 -39.92
N THR A 40 -39.63 -32.86 -40.34
CA THR A 40 -38.71 -31.98 -41.11
C THR A 40 -39.39 -31.28 -42.32
N PRO A 41 -38.76 -30.34 -43.08
CA PRO A 41 -37.63 -29.43 -42.85
C PRO A 41 -37.82 -28.00 -43.48
N LYS A 42 -36.76 -27.17 -43.39
CA LYS A 42 -36.39 -26.02 -44.27
C LYS A 42 -37.11 -24.66 -44.09
N GLY A 43 -36.26 -23.62 -43.95
CA GLY A 43 -36.31 -22.45 -44.83
C GLY A 43 -36.75 -21.14 -44.21
N MET A 44 -35.97 -20.10 -44.53
CA MET A 44 -36.19 -18.66 -44.40
C MET A 44 -35.88 -17.97 -43.06
N SER A 45 -34.91 -17.06 -43.21
CA SER A 45 -34.71 -15.79 -42.51
C SER A 45 -35.88 -15.25 -41.70
N ASN A 46 -35.58 -14.68 -40.55
CA ASN A 46 -35.89 -13.28 -40.33
C ASN A 46 -34.98 -12.66 -39.27
N ASN A 47 -34.42 -11.52 -39.64
CA ASN A 47 -33.89 -10.52 -38.72
C ASN A 47 -34.93 -10.25 -37.62
N ASN A 48 -34.46 -10.15 -36.39
CA ASN A 48 -34.91 -9.10 -35.48
C ASN A 48 -33.69 -8.74 -34.63
N GLY A 49 -33.06 -7.63 -35.00
CA GLY A 49 -32.28 -6.85 -34.05
C GLY A 49 -33.23 -6.25 -33.02
N GLY A 50 -32.71 -6.03 -31.82
CA GLY A 50 -33.41 -5.38 -30.74
C GLY A 50 -32.97 -5.90 -29.39
N ASP A 51 -31.97 -5.21 -28.84
CA ASP A 51 -31.86 -4.87 -27.42
C ASP A 51 -31.40 -5.97 -26.44
N ASP A 52 -30.08 -6.11 -26.28
CA ASP A 52 -29.46 -6.38 -24.96
C ASP A 52 -27.96 -5.96 -24.91
N ASP A 53 -27.62 -4.77 -25.41
CA ASP A 53 -26.24 -4.24 -25.39
C ASP A 53 -25.81 -3.68 -24.01
N GLY A 54 -26.64 -3.84 -22.96
CA GLY A 54 -26.43 -3.22 -21.65
C GLY A 54 -25.38 -3.90 -20.78
N ASP A 55 -25.14 -5.20 -20.96
CA ASP A 55 -24.23 -6.00 -20.12
C ASP A 55 -22.83 -6.16 -20.73
N GLU A 56 -22.58 -5.67 -21.95
CA GLU A 56 -21.34 -5.92 -22.67
C GLU A 56 -20.15 -5.08 -22.20
N ASN A 57 -20.32 -4.00 -21.45
CA ASN A 57 -19.18 -3.19 -20.99
C ASN A 57 -18.78 -3.48 -19.54
N VAL A 58 -19.38 -4.49 -18.91
CA VAL A 58 -19.21 -4.78 -17.48
C VAL A 58 -18.22 -5.92 -17.27
N PHE A 59 -17.37 -5.83 -16.26
CA PHE A 59 -16.56 -6.95 -15.78
C PHE A 59 -16.56 -7.00 -14.24
N ILE A 60 -16.32 -8.19 -13.70
CA ILE A 60 -16.38 -8.45 -12.25
C ILE A 60 -15.05 -9.03 -11.79
N ILE A 61 -14.47 -8.44 -10.75
CA ILE A 61 -13.33 -9.03 -10.03
C ILE A 61 -13.88 -9.72 -8.78
N VAL A 62 -13.50 -10.98 -8.58
CA VAL A 62 -13.95 -11.80 -7.44
C VAL A 62 -12.73 -12.28 -6.65
N SER A 63 -12.70 -12.01 -5.35
CA SER A 63 -11.80 -12.63 -4.37
C SER A 63 -12.55 -13.67 -3.52
N LEU A 64 -11.85 -14.30 -2.57
CA LEU A 64 -12.46 -15.27 -1.65
C LEU A 64 -13.57 -14.66 -0.76
N ASP A 65 -13.52 -13.36 -0.53
CA ASP A 65 -14.33 -12.64 0.45
C ASP A 65 -15.10 -11.44 -0.13
N LYS A 66 -14.79 -11.01 -1.36
CA LYS A 66 -15.33 -9.78 -1.96
C LYS A 66 -15.55 -9.93 -3.46
N GLN A 67 -16.46 -9.12 -3.98
CA GLN A 67 -16.68 -8.94 -5.41
C GLN A 67 -16.75 -7.43 -5.73
N TRP A 68 -16.21 -7.05 -6.88
CA TRP A 68 -16.22 -5.69 -7.39
C TRP A 68 -16.74 -5.70 -8.81
N HIS A 69 -17.70 -4.83 -9.10
CA HIS A 69 -18.29 -4.65 -10.43
C HIS A 69 -17.71 -3.38 -11.06
N PHE A 70 -17.32 -3.48 -12.32
CA PHE A 70 -16.74 -2.39 -13.08
C PHE A 70 -17.44 -2.27 -14.43
N GLU A 71 -17.57 -1.05 -14.92
CA GLU A 71 -18.13 -0.73 -16.23
C GLU A 71 -17.10 0.10 -17.01
N ALA A 72 -16.77 -0.34 -18.22
CA ALA A 72 -15.87 0.33 -19.14
C ALA A 72 -16.65 1.22 -20.12
N GLN A 73 -15.97 2.12 -20.83
CA GLN A 73 -16.61 2.98 -21.82
C GLN A 73 -16.88 2.25 -23.15
N SER A 74 -16.20 1.12 -23.36
CA SER A 74 -16.32 0.29 -24.56
C SER A 74 -15.97 -1.17 -24.26
N ASN A 75 -16.36 -2.06 -25.17
CA ASN A 75 -16.08 -3.48 -25.10
C ASN A 75 -14.56 -3.75 -25.25
N GLU A 76 -13.90 -2.96 -26.11
CA GLU A 76 -12.46 -3.01 -26.30
C GLU A 76 -11.70 -2.62 -25.03
N GLU A 77 -12.09 -1.52 -24.38
CA GLU A 77 -11.47 -1.08 -23.11
C GLU A 77 -11.70 -2.11 -22.01
N ARG A 78 -12.90 -2.70 -21.92
CA ARG A 78 -13.20 -3.80 -20.98
C ARG A 78 -12.22 -4.96 -21.19
N ASP A 79 -12.01 -5.38 -22.44
CA ASP A 79 -11.12 -6.50 -22.77
C ASP A 79 -9.66 -6.20 -22.46
N GLU A 80 -9.20 -4.97 -22.72
CA GLU A 80 -7.86 -4.49 -22.32
C GLU A 80 -7.68 -4.55 -20.79
N TRP A 81 -8.67 -4.09 -20.02
CA TRP A 81 -8.64 -4.16 -18.56
C TRP A 81 -8.61 -5.59 -18.05
N VAL A 82 -9.49 -6.46 -18.56
CA VAL A 82 -9.54 -7.88 -18.17
C VAL A 82 -8.20 -8.54 -18.46
N GLN A 83 -7.66 -8.35 -19.68
CA GLN A 83 -6.38 -8.92 -20.06
C GLN A 83 -5.23 -8.43 -19.17
N ALA A 84 -5.16 -7.12 -18.89
CA ALA A 84 -4.12 -6.55 -18.04
C ALA A 84 -4.18 -7.10 -16.61
N ILE A 85 -5.39 -7.23 -16.04
CA ILE A 85 -5.61 -7.78 -14.70
C ILE A 85 -5.22 -9.26 -14.68
N GLU A 86 -5.65 -10.07 -15.65
CA GLU A 86 -5.30 -11.49 -15.74
C GLU A 86 -3.79 -11.70 -15.87
N GLN A 87 -3.12 -10.92 -16.71
CA GLN A 87 -1.66 -10.97 -16.85
C GLN A 87 -0.97 -10.62 -15.54
N GLN A 88 -1.45 -9.59 -14.83
CA GLN A 88 -0.87 -9.19 -13.54
C GLN A 88 -1.10 -10.25 -12.45
N ILE A 89 -2.26 -10.91 -12.43
CA ILE A 89 -2.54 -12.04 -11.53
C ILE A 89 -1.56 -13.18 -11.81
N LEU A 90 -1.39 -13.57 -13.08
CA LEU A 90 -0.47 -14.64 -13.48
C LEU A 90 0.98 -14.32 -13.12
N PHE A 91 1.44 -13.10 -13.41
CA PHE A 91 2.78 -12.63 -13.06
C PHE A 91 3.01 -12.68 -11.54
N SER A 92 2.02 -12.22 -10.76
CA SER A 92 2.09 -12.23 -9.29
C SER A 92 2.15 -13.66 -8.73
N LEU A 93 1.35 -14.58 -9.27
CA LEU A 93 1.35 -15.99 -8.84
C LEU A 93 2.70 -16.68 -9.14
N GLN A 94 3.27 -16.46 -10.33
CA GLN A 94 4.58 -17.00 -10.71
C GLN A 94 5.70 -16.48 -9.81
N ASN A 95 5.66 -15.18 -9.45
CA ASN A 95 6.62 -14.59 -8.52
C ASN A 95 6.50 -15.16 -7.11
N ILE A 96 5.27 -15.46 -6.65
CA ILE A 96 5.04 -16.11 -5.34
C ILE A 96 5.57 -17.54 -5.35
N GLU A 97 5.34 -18.33 -6.40
CA GLU A 97 5.85 -19.70 -6.51
C GLU A 97 7.38 -19.73 -6.55
N SER A 98 7.97 -18.82 -7.32
CA SER A 98 9.43 -18.62 -7.39
C SER A 98 10.00 -18.24 -6.02
N SER A 99 9.32 -17.33 -5.31
CA SER A 99 9.69 -16.90 -3.96
C SER A 99 9.52 -18.02 -2.93
N LYS A 100 8.45 -18.81 -3.00
CA LYS A 100 8.21 -19.97 -2.12
C LYS A 100 9.22 -21.08 -2.36
N ALA A 101 9.58 -21.37 -3.62
CA ALA A 101 10.62 -22.33 -3.96
C ALA A 101 12.01 -21.87 -3.46
N ALA A 102 12.33 -20.58 -3.62
CA ALA A 102 13.55 -19.98 -3.09
C ALA A 102 13.59 -19.95 -1.55
N ARG A 103 12.43 -19.77 -0.90
CA ARG A 103 12.26 -19.81 0.58
C ARG A 103 12.36 -21.23 1.13
N ALA A 104 11.72 -22.22 0.50
CA ALA A 104 11.76 -23.62 0.94
C ALA A 104 13.17 -24.24 0.87
N ALA A 105 14.01 -23.75 -0.05
CA ALA A 105 15.40 -24.15 -0.17
C ALA A 105 16.34 -23.53 0.89
N LYS A 106 15.87 -22.57 1.70
CA LYS A 106 16.72 -21.81 2.65
C LYS A 106 16.13 -21.81 4.05
N ILE A 107 16.79 -22.55 4.94
CA ILE A 107 16.53 -22.53 6.38
C ILE A 107 16.86 -21.12 6.92
N GLY A 108 15.83 -20.29 7.15
CA GLY A 108 15.83 -19.25 8.19
C GLY A 108 16.61 -17.94 7.98
N GLY A 109 16.53 -17.28 6.81
CA GLY A 109 17.04 -15.90 6.69
C GLY A 109 16.44 -15.11 5.51
N PRO A 110 16.40 -13.76 5.59
CA PRO A 110 15.94 -12.91 4.48
C PRO A 110 16.82 -13.07 3.24
N SER A 111 16.24 -12.93 2.05
CA SER A 111 16.97 -13.06 0.78
C SER A 111 18.13 -12.06 0.71
N MET A 112 19.26 -12.44 0.11
CA MET A 112 20.41 -11.53 -0.13
C MET A 112 20.00 -10.28 -0.93
N ALA A 113 19.05 -10.41 -1.86
CA ALA A 113 18.52 -9.28 -2.63
C ALA A 113 17.64 -8.34 -1.79
N ASP A 114 16.87 -8.91 -0.85
CA ASP A 114 16.08 -8.13 0.11
C ASP A 114 17.02 -7.39 1.07
N SER A 115 18.06 -8.07 1.57
CA SER A 115 19.05 -7.46 2.47
C SER A 115 19.75 -6.26 1.85
N ALA A 116 20.18 -6.36 0.58
CA ALA A 116 20.80 -5.24 -0.14
C ALA A 116 19.81 -4.09 -0.34
N SER A 117 18.57 -4.39 -0.74
CA SER A 117 17.51 -3.38 -0.95
C SER A 117 17.16 -2.64 0.35
N ILE A 118 17.02 -3.37 1.45
CA ILE A 118 16.79 -2.81 2.79
C ILE A 118 17.99 -1.96 3.26
N GLN A 119 19.22 -2.37 2.94
CA GLN A 119 20.40 -1.58 3.26
C GLN A 119 20.39 -0.21 2.56
N THR A 120 19.86 -0.12 1.34
CA THR A 120 19.70 1.18 0.66
C THR A 120 18.71 2.10 1.36
N ILE A 121 17.67 1.57 2.02
CA ILE A 121 16.73 2.38 2.82
C ILE A 121 17.46 3.04 3.98
N LYS A 122 18.35 2.32 4.66
CA LYS A 122 19.12 2.86 5.79
C LYS A 122 20.08 3.99 5.37
N GLN A 123 20.50 4.03 4.11
CA GLN A 123 21.43 5.05 3.58
C GLN A 123 20.75 6.37 3.20
N ILE A 124 19.41 6.42 3.17
CA ILE A 124 18.68 7.65 2.85
C ILE A 124 18.93 8.70 3.94
N PRO A 125 19.03 10.00 3.58
CA PRO A 125 19.28 11.06 4.56
C PRO A 125 18.32 11.03 5.76
N GLY A 126 18.91 11.00 6.96
CA GLY A 126 18.19 10.96 8.23
C GLY A 126 17.82 9.55 8.73
N ASN A 127 17.84 8.52 7.88
CA ASN A 127 17.43 7.16 8.26
C ASN A 127 18.42 6.44 9.19
N GLY A 128 19.62 7.00 9.41
CA GLY A 128 20.56 6.52 10.44
C GLY A 128 20.08 6.75 11.89
N PHE A 129 19.02 7.54 12.07
CA PHE A 129 18.45 7.89 13.38
C PHE A 129 16.95 7.65 13.37
N CYS A 130 16.40 7.23 14.51
CA CYS A 130 14.95 7.15 14.70
C CYS A 130 14.29 8.50 14.42
N ALA A 131 13.20 8.51 13.64
CA ALA A 131 12.48 9.73 13.28
C ALA A 131 11.95 10.51 14.50
N ASP A 132 11.72 9.86 15.65
CA ASP A 132 10.97 10.45 16.77
C ASP A 132 11.78 10.65 18.06
N CYS A 133 12.88 9.92 18.24
CA CYS A 133 13.70 10.03 19.46
C CYS A 133 15.21 10.17 19.20
N ASP A 134 15.60 10.34 17.93
CA ASP A 134 16.98 10.42 17.46
C ASP A 134 17.90 9.29 17.95
N GLN A 135 17.31 8.15 18.35
CA GLN A 135 18.07 6.96 18.69
C GLN A 135 18.92 6.56 17.48
N MET A 136 20.23 6.73 17.64
CA MET A 136 21.24 6.44 16.64
C MET A 136 21.52 4.93 16.60
N SER A 137 21.98 4.44 15.45
CA SER A 137 22.79 3.23 15.36
C SER A 137 24.06 3.39 16.23
N LYS A 138 24.03 2.94 17.49
CA LYS A 138 25.28 2.74 18.24
C LYS A 138 25.72 1.29 18.01
N ASN A 139 26.65 1.09 17.09
CA ASN A 139 27.47 -0.13 17.04
C ASN A 139 28.58 -0.12 18.11
N GLU A 140 28.59 0.87 18.99
CA GLU A 140 29.64 1.06 19.99
C GLU A 140 29.32 0.26 21.24
N LYS A 141 30.16 -0.75 21.51
CA LYS A 141 30.25 -1.36 22.83
C LYS A 141 30.73 -0.28 23.81
N GLU A 142 29.83 0.31 24.58
CA GLU A 142 30.22 1.08 25.75
C GLU A 142 30.75 0.10 26.80
N ILE A 143 32.05 0.23 27.12
CA ILE A 143 32.70 -0.50 28.21
C ILE A 143 32.57 0.39 29.45
N GLU A 144 31.75 -0.02 30.43
CA GLU A 144 31.71 0.58 31.75
C GLU A 144 32.33 -0.40 32.76
N GLY A 145 33.59 -0.16 33.13
CA GLY A 145 34.38 -1.08 33.94
C GLY A 145 34.72 -2.39 33.21
N ASN A 146 34.65 -3.54 33.90
CA ASN A 146 34.86 -4.88 33.30
C ASN A 146 33.58 -5.47 32.67
N TYR A 147 32.48 -4.74 32.66
CA TYR A 147 31.22 -5.19 32.07
C TYR A 147 31.06 -4.57 30.67
N ILE A 148 30.78 -5.42 29.68
CA ILE A 148 30.21 -4.96 28.42
C ILE A 148 28.75 -4.63 28.71
N ILE A 149 28.43 -3.34 28.82
CA ILE A 149 27.03 -2.93 28.81
C ILE A 149 26.60 -2.95 27.35
N VAL A 150 25.97 -4.05 26.94
CA VAL A 150 25.28 -4.11 25.66
C VAL A 150 23.99 -3.29 25.82
N SER A 151 24.10 -1.97 25.80
CA SER A 151 22.94 -1.15 25.46
C SER A 151 22.60 -1.58 24.03
N SER A 152 21.55 -2.39 23.90
CA SER A 152 21.11 -2.92 22.60
C SER A 152 20.40 -1.80 21.84
N ILE A 153 21.12 -0.71 21.59
CA ILE A 153 20.66 0.43 20.82
C ILE A 153 20.78 0.00 19.35
N LYS A 154 19.76 -0.76 18.93
CA LYS A 154 19.63 -1.22 17.56
C LYS A 154 19.27 -0.03 16.67
N ASP A 155 19.75 -0.08 15.43
CA ASP A 155 19.31 0.77 14.32
C ASP A 155 17.78 0.96 14.34
N PRO A 156 17.24 2.05 13.76
CA PRO A 156 15.82 2.09 13.46
C PRO A 156 15.48 1.02 12.41
N THR A 157 15.10 -0.17 12.88
CA THR A 157 14.78 -1.34 12.06
C THR A 157 13.29 -1.46 11.75
N TRP A 158 12.51 -0.45 12.11
CA TRP A 158 11.07 -0.39 11.86
C TRP A 158 10.75 0.80 10.97
N ALA A 159 9.67 0.68 10.21
CA ALA A 159 9.22 1.69 9.27
C ALA A 159 7.75 2.02 9.50
N SER A 160 7.41 3.29 9.36
CA SER A 160 6.04 3.73 9.08
C SER A 160 5.90 3.98 7.59
N LEU A 161 5.21 3.09 6.89
CA LEU A 161 5.15 3.07 5.42
C LEU A 161 4.53 4.36 4.86
N ASN A 162 3.39 4.77 5.42
CA ASN A 162 2.63 5.93 4.93
C ASN A 162 3.27 7.28 5.29
N LEU A 163 4.15 7.31 6.29
CA LEU A 163 4.96 8.47 6.60
C LEU A 163 6.30 8.46 5.84
N GLY A 164 6.75 7.31 5.35
CA GLY A 164 8.08 7.16 4.75
C GLY A 164 9.22 7.28 5.76
N ALA A 165 8.97 6.94 7.03
CA ALA A 165 9.86 7.19 8.15
C ALA A 165 10.44 5.88 8.74
N LEU A 166 11.72 5.87 9.11
CA LEU A 166 12.32 4.83 9.94
C LEU A 166 12.29 5.21 11.42
N ILE A 167 11.89 4.26 12.25
CA ILE A 167 11.68 4.41 13.69
C ILE A 167 12.32 3.24 14.44
N CYS A 168 12.67 3.45 15.70
CA CYS A 168 13.16 2.37 16.57
C CYS A 168 12.01 1.46 17.03
N MET A 169 12.34 0.30 17.57
CA MET A 169 11.36 -0.69 18.06
C MET A 169 10.38 -0.11 19.09
N ASP A 170 10.87 0.74 19.99
CA ASP A 170 10.04 1.35 21.02
C ASP A 170 9.05 2.36 20.42
N CYS A 171 9.52 3.23 19.53
CA CYS A 171 8.64 4.18 18.83
C CYS A 171 7.67 3.45 17.90
N ALA A 172 8.07 2.33 17.28
CA ALA A 172 7.20 1.48 16.50
C ALA A 172 6.02 0.94 17.32
N SER A 173 6.24 0.58 18.57
CA SER A 173 5.17 0.14 19.48
C SER A 173 4.17 1.24 19.76
N LEU A 174 4.64 2.48 19.92
CA LEU A 174 3.78 3.66 20.12
C LEU A 174 3.02 4.05 18.83
N HIS A 175 3.67 3.93 17.67
CA HIS A 175 3.03 4.12 16.37
C HIS A 175 1.89 3.12 16.11
N ARG A 176 1.98 1.89 16.61
CA ARG A 176 0.86 0.93 16.54
C ARG A 176 -0.36 1.42 17.32
N ASN A 177 -0.15 2.08 18.46
CA ASN A 177 -1.22 2.64 19.29
C ASN A 177 -1.95 3.82 18.65
N LEU A 178 -1.34 4.49 17.66
CA LEU A 178 -2.01 5.53 16.86
C LEU A 178 -3.07 4.95 15.91
N GLY A 179 -2.93 3.69 15.51
CA GLY A 179 -3.77 3.05 14.52
C GLY A 179 -3.30 3.23 13.07
N THR A 180 -3.75 2.33 12.19
CA THR A 180 -3.33 2.22 10.78
C THR A 180 -3.70 3.42 9.92
N HIS A 181 -4.61 4.26 10.40
CA HIS A 181 -5.01 5.50 9.74
C HIS A 181 -3.94 6.60 9.82
N LEU A 182 -3.11 6.58 10.87
CA LEU A 182 -2.00 7.51 11.06
C LEU A 182 -0.66 6.86 10.75
N SER A 183 -0.45 5.60 11.12
CA SER A 183 0.83 4.92 10.93
C SER A 183 0.67 3.44 10.61
N ARG A 184 1.26 3.02 9.49
CA ARG A 184 1.31 1.63 9.02
C ARG A 184 2.70 1.05 9.27
N VAL A 185 2.83 0.31 10.37
CA VAL A 185 4.13 -0.17 10.87
C VAL A 185 4.55 -1.49 10.19
N ARG A 186 5.82 -1.56 9.78
CA ARG A 186 6.52 -2.77 9.29
C ARG A 186 7.93 -2.89 9.86
N SER A 187 8.42 -4.10 10.05
CA SER A 187 9.80 -4.41 10.40
C SER A 187 10.64 -4.61 9.15
N LEU A 188 11.81 -3.98 9.08
CA LEU A 188 12.80 -4.18 8.01
C LEU A 188 13.41 -5.60 8.04
N GLU A 189 13.33 -6.29 9.17
CA GLU A 189 13.98 -7.61 9.37
C GLU A 189 12.98 -8.76 9.43
N LEU A 190 11.75 -8.50 9.90
CA LEU A 190 10.76 -9.53 10.20
C LEU A 190 9.63 -9.61 9.16
N ASP A 191 9.38 -8.54 8.41
CA ASP A 191 8.31 -8.48 7.42
C ASP A 191 8.85 -8.61 5.99
N GLU A 192 7.97 -8.98 5.06
CA GLU A 192 8.27 -9.00 3.63
C GLU A 192 8.23 -7.57 3.04
N TRP A 193 9.15 -7.30 2.12
CA TRP A 193 9.32 -5.98 1.49
C TRP A 193 9.23 -6.07 -0.03
N PRO A 194 8.01 -5.88 -0.58
CA PRO A 194 7.83 -5.72 -2.01
C PRO A 194 8.64 -4.52 -2.55
N PRO A 195 9.12 -4.57 -3.81
CA PRO A 195 9.89 -3.50 -4.42
C PRO A 195 9.23 -2.11 -4.33
N GLU A 196 7.89 -2.07 -4.37
CA GLU A 196 7.09 -0.85 -4.26
C GLU A 196 7.26 -0.18 -2.89
N LEU A 197 7.27 -0.97 -1.81
CA LEU A 197 7.49 -0.46 -0.45
C LEU A 197 8.93 0.01 -0.26
N VAL A 198 9.90 -0.72 -0.80
CA VAL A 198 11.30 -0.29 -0.81
C VAL A 198 11.44 1.06 -1.53
N GLN A 199 10.79 1.21 -2.69
CA GLN A 199 10.84 2.45 -3.47
C GLN A 199 10.26 3.65 -2.71
N ILE A 200 9.16 3.46 -1.98
CA ILE A 200 8.56 4.51 -1.14
C ILE A 200 9.54 4.95 -0.06
N MET A 201 10.10 3.99 0.68
CA MET A 201 11.03 4.29 1.78
C MET A 201 12.34 4.93 1.27
N ARG A 202 12.78 4.58 0.06
CA ARG A 202 13.93 5.21 -0.60
C ARG A 202 13.68 6.65 -1.05
N SER A 203 12.44 6.99 -1.35
CA SER A 203 12.08 8.29 -1.93
C SER A 203 11.84 9.38 -0.87
N ILE A 204 11.47 9.01 0.35
CA ILE A 204 11.07 9.96 1.41
C ILE A 204 12.19 10.15 2.44
N GLY A 205 12.32 9.22 3.39
CA GLY A 205 13.33 9.25 4.45
C GLY A 205 13.13 10.31 5.54
N ASN A 206 13.75 10.06 6.69
CA ASN A 206 13.53 10.83 7.91
C ASN A 206 13.92 12.29 7.81
N LYS A 207 14.92 12.66 6.99
CA LYS A 207 15.26 14.07 6.77
C LYS A 207 14.09 14.83 6.16
N LEU A 208 13.44 14.27 5.14
CA LEU A 208 12.27 14.89 4.52
C LEU A 208 11.09 14.90 5.49
N VAL A 209 10.82 13.76 6.15
CA VAL A 209 9.75 13.65 7.15
C VAL A 209 9.88 14.73 8.21
N ASN A 210 11.04 14.86 8.86
CA ASN A 210 11.22 15.83 9.95
C ASN A 210 11.27 17.28 9.44
N SER A 211 11.66 17.53 8.18
CA SER A 211 11.53 18.87 7.57
C SER A 211 10.07 19.33 7.43
N ILE A 212 9.12 18.41 7.48
CA ILE A 212 7.67 18.66 7.43
C ILE A 212 7.07 18.58 8.83
N TRP A 213 7.29 17.47 9.51
CA TRP A 213 6.63 17.11 10.77
C TRP A 213 7.33 17.66 12.02
N GLU A 214 8.50 18.29 11.90
CA GLU A 214 9.24 18.92 12.99
C GLU A 214 9.65 20.37 12.64
N ALA A 215 9.00 20.98 11.63
CA ALA A 215 9.35 22.31 11.15
C ALA A 215 9.04 23.44 12.15
N ASN A 216 8.09 23.23 13.06
CA ASN A 216 7.64 24.24 14.01
C ASN A 216 7.59 23.72 15.45
N LEU A 217 8.76 23.48 16.04
CA LEU A 217 8.85 22.90 17.39
C LEU A 217 8.37 23.84 18.51
N LYS A 218 8.32 25.17 18.29
CA LYS A 218 7.91 26.18 19.29
C LYS A 218 8.52 25.92 20.69
N ASN A 219 9.84 25.69 20.73
CA ASN A 219 10.64 25.38 21.93
C ASN A 219 10.43 24.00 22.56
N ARG A 220 9.66 23.11 21.93
CA ARG A 220 9.59 21.71 22.37
C ARG A 220 10.87 20.98 21.98
N VAL A 221 11.32 20.11 22.87
CA VAL A 221 12.55 19.34 22.68
C VAL A 221 12.16 17.91 22.32
N LYS A 222 12.79 17.41 21.27
CA LYS A 222 12.62 16.03 20.83
C LYS A 222 13.16 15.06 21.89
N PRO A 223 12.41 14.00 22.25
CA PRO A 223 12.86 13.00 23.20
C PRO A 223 14.22 12.44 22.80
N GLN A 224 15.08 12.21 23.78
CA GLN A 224 16.36 11.54 23.54
C GLN A 224 16.18 10.01 23.59
N SER A 225 17.23 9.27 23.22
CA SER A 225 17.21 7.80 23.21
C SER A 225 16.99 7.16 24.58
N ASN A 226 17.20 7.87 25.68
CA ASN A 226 16.94 7.40 27.05
C ASN A 226 15.62 7.94 27.65
N ALA A 227 14.84 8.71 26.88
CA ALA A 227 13.58 9.26 27.34
C ALA A 227 12.58 8.17 27.71
N LEU A 228 11.70 8.48 28.68
CA LEU A 228 10.68 7.56 29.14
C LEU A 228 9.65 7.28 28.04
N SER A 229 9.03 6.11 28.09
CA SER A 229 7.98 5.72 27.13
C SER A 229 6.85 6.75 27.05
N THR A 230 6.46 7.33 28.19
CA THR A 230 5.41 8.36 28.28
C THR A 230 5.80 9.67 27.57
N GLU A 231 7.07 10.07 27.64
CA GLU A 231 7.57 11.27 26.95
C GLU A 231 7.59 11.06 25.44
N ARG A 232 8.04 9.86 25.00
CA ARG A 232 8.01 9.46 23.59
C ARG A 232 6.59 9.39 23.05
N GLU A 233 5.66 8.80 23.81
CA GLU A 233 4.26 8.71 23.40
C GLU A 233 3.64 10.09 23.21
N ARG A 234 3.84 10.99 24.18
CA ARG A 234 3.37 12.37 24.07
C ARG A 234 3.93 13.05 22.83
N TRP A 235 5.24 12.94 22.59
CA TRP A 235 5.87 13.51 21.39
C TRP A 235 5.25 12.98 20.10
N ILE A 236 5.10 11.66 19.99
CA ILE A 236 4.55 10.99 18.80
C ILE A 236 3.10 11.42 18.53
N ARG A 237 2.26 11.50 19.57
CA ARG A 237 0.88 12.01 19.45
C ARG A 237 0.86 13.49 19.06
N ASP A 238 1.64 14.33 19.73
CA ASP A 238 1.74 15.75 19.41
C ASP A 238 2.22 15.99 17.96
N LYS A 239 3.14 15.14 17.47
CA LYS A 239 3.70 15.19 16.12
C LYS A 239 2.70 14.75 15.05
N TYR A 240 2.13 13.54 15.14
CA TYR A 240 1.38 12.94 14.04
C TYR A 240 -0.15 13.03 14.18
N GLU A 241 -0.66 12.94 15.41
CA GLU A 241 -2.11 12.99 15.69
C GLU A 241 -2.57 14.46 15.79
N GLN A 242 -1.89 15.26 16.61
CA GLN A 242 -2.23 16.67 16.86
C GLN A 242 -1.57 17.64 15.87
N LYS A 243 -0.57 17.17 15.10
CA LYS A 243 0.12 17.95 14.05
C LYS A 243 0.72 19.27 14.56
N LEU A 244 1.12 19.33 15.83
CA LEU A 244 1.50 20.58 16.49
C LEU A 244 2.80 21.19 15.94
N PHE A 245 3.62 20.37 15.30
CA PHE A 245 4.95 20.73 14.81
C PHE A 245 5.00 20.85 13.28
N LEU A 246 3.87 20.59 12.63
CA LEU A 246 3.76 20.52 11.18
C LEU A 246 4.12 21.88 10.54
N ALA A 247 4.85 21.82 9.43
CA ALA A 247 5.20 23.00 8.64
C ALA A 247 3.91 23.74 8.23
N PRO A 248 3.90 25.08 8.25
CA PRO A 248 2.72 25.83 7.85
C PRO A 248 2.42 25.63 6.36
N LEU A 249 1.14 25.51 6.01
CA LEU A 249 0.73 25.46 4.62
C LEU A 249 0.56 26.88 4.08
N SER A 250 1.55 27.39 3.37
CA SER A 250 1.49 28.71 2.71
C SER A 250 0.76 28.67 1.36
N ILE A 251 -0.32 27.90 1.27
CA ILE A 251 -1.12 27.73 0.05
C ILE A 251 -2.57 28.11 0.37
N SER A 252 -3.16 28.98 -0.45
CA SER A 252 -4.58 29.33 -0.32
C SER A 252 -5.45 28.08 -0.46
N PRO A 253 -6.52 27.90 0.35
CA PRO A 253 -7.44 26.77 0.23
C PRO A 253 -7.94 26.52 -1.20
N SER A 254 -8.19 27.59 -1.96
CA SER A 254 -8.65 27.53 -3.36
C SER A 254 -7.60 26.98 -4.33
N LEU A 255 -6.31 27.03 -3.99
CA LEU A 255 -5.20 26.61 -4.83
C LEU A 255 -4.63 25.24 -4.44
N ILE A 256 -5.12 24.61 -3.36
CA ILE A 256 -4.59 23.32 -2.87
C ILE A 256 -4.61 22.26 -3.98
N ARG A 257 -5.73 22.14 -4.70
CA ARG A 257 -5.87 21.14 -5.77
C ARG A 257 -4.87 21.38 -6.90
N GLN A 258 -4.77 22.61 -7.39
CA GLN A 258 -3.83 22.94 -8.47
C GLN A 258 -2.38 22.73 -8.02
N SER A 259 -2.05 23.17 -6.79
CA SER A 259 -0.71 23.01 -6.23
C SER A 259 -0.34 21.53 -6.09
N LEU A 260 -1.30 20.67 -5.72
CA LEU A 260 -1.09 19.23 -5.64
C LEU A 260 -0.89 18.63 -7.04
N ILE A 261 -1.68 19.04 -8.04
CA ILE A 261 -1.48 18.61 -9.44
C ILE A 261 -0.09 19.01 -9.93
N ASP A 262 0.33 20.25 -9.70
CA ASP A 262 1.65 20.75 -10.12
C ASP A 262 2.78 20.01 -9.38
N ALA A 263 2.58 19.71 -8.10
CA ALA A 263 3.55 18.96 -7.31
C ALA A 263 3.66 17.51 -7.80
N ILE A 264 2.57 16.86 -8.19
CA ILE A 264 2.59 15.52 -8.79
C ILE A 264 3.38 15.54 -10.10
N HIS A 265 3.10 16.48 -11.01
CA HIS A 265 3.86 16.63 -12.26
C HIS A 265 5.36 16.84 -12.04
N LYS A 266 5.75 17.57 -11.00
CA LYS A 266 7.15 17.86 -10.66
C LYS A 266 7.79 16.79 -9.77
N ILE A 267 7.01 15.80 -9.30
CA ILE A 267 7.43 14.81 -8.30
C ILE A 267 7.96 15.52 -7.03
N ASP A 268 7.33 16.63 -6.64
CA ASP A 268 7.67 17.37 -5.43
C ASP A 268 7.03 16.69 -4.21
N LEU A 269 7.75 15.69 -3.67
CA LEU A 269 7.31 14.92 -2.51
C LEU A 269 7.13 15.79 -1.26
N TYR A 270 7.90 16.87 -1.10
CA TYR A 270 7.73 17.76 0.05
C TYR A 270 6.34 18.39 0.02
N THR A 271 5.98 19.03 -1.09
CA THR A 271 4.69 19.71 -1.25
C THR A 271 3.53 18.72 -1.20
N ILE A 272 3.66 17.54 -1.83
CA ILE A 272 2.65 16.48 -1.79
C ILE A 272 2.40 16.04 -0.33
N ILE A 273 3.44 15.63 0.39
CA ILE A 273 3.32 15.13 1.76
C ILE A 273 2.79 16.23 2.68
N LEU A 274 3.24 17.48 2.51
CA LEU A 274 2.76 18.61 3.29
C LEU A 274 1.26 18.85 3.09
N ILE A 275 0.79 18.89 1.84
CA ILE A 275 -0.64 19.06 1.54
C ILE A 275 -1.47 17.92 2.15
N LEU A 276 -1.03 16.67 1.97
CA LEU A 276 -1.71 15.49 2.51
C LEU A 276 -1.71 15.46 4.05
N ALA A 277 -0.66 16.00 4.68
CA ALA A 277 -0.59 16.11 6.13
C ALA A 277 -1.58 17.15 6.69
N HIS A 278 -1.86 18.25 5.97
CA HIS A 278 -2.82 19.28 6.41
C HIS A 278 -4.27 18.91 6.16
N ARG A 279 -4.57 18.21 5.07
CA ARG A 279 -5.95 18.00 4.62
C ARG A 279 -6.21 16.54 4.28
N LYS A 280 -7.29 16.00 4.86
CA LYS A 280 -7.93 14.80 4.31
C LYS A 280 -8.63 15.23 3.03
N LEU A 281 -8.14 14.76 1.89
CA LEU A 281 -8.76 15.01 0.59
C LEU A 281 -10.11 14.27 0.56
N SER A 282 -11.12 14.87 -0.09
CA SER A 282 -12.37 14.14 -0.31
C SER A 282 -12.15 13.04 -1.35
N ASN A 283 -12.99 12.00 -1.30
CA ASN A 283 -12.94 10.91 -2.28
C ASN A 283 -13.06 11.46 -3.72
N ASP A 284 -13.91 12.46 -3.95
CA ASP A 284 -14.09 13.07 -5.27
C ASP A 284 -12.85 13.83 -5.77
N GLU A 285 -12.07 14.43 -4.86
CA GLU A 285 -10.85 15.14 -5.22
C GLU A 285 -9.76 14.17 -5.71
N VAL A 286 -9.73 12.95 -5.19
CA VAL A 286 -8.67 11.97 -5.45
C VAL A 286 -9.04 10.92 -6.50
N ASN A 287 -10.30 10.48 -6.54
CA ASN A 287 -10.73 9.26 -7.23
C ASN A 287 -10.74 9.32 -8.76
N SER A 288 -10.55 10.47 -9.40
CA SER A 288 -10.61 10.53 -10.88
C SER A 288 -9.50 11.30 -11.57
N SER A 289 -8.81 12.26 -10.94
CA SER A 289 -7.74 13.02 -11.63
C SER A 289 -6.36 12.77 -11.04
N LEU A 290 -6.21 12.77 -9.71
CA LEU A 290 -4.89 12.72 -9.08
C LEU A 290 -4.30 11.30 -9.09
N LEU A 291 -5.12 10.27 -8.82
CA LEU A 291 -4.69 8.88 -8.92
C LEU A 291 -4.33 8.50 -10.36
N HIS A 292 -5.16 8.88 -11.34
CA HIS A 292 -4.87 8.65 -12.75
C HIS A 292 -3.60 9.39 -13.20
N LEU A 293 -3.39 10.62 -12.74
CA LEU A 293 -2.16 11.37 -13.04
C LEU A 293 -0.91 10.70 -12.45
N ALA A 294 -0.97 10.26 -11.19
CA ALA A 294 0.14 9.57 -10.56
C ALA A 294 0.43 8.21 -11.24
N ALA A 295 -0.64 7.50 -11.63
CA ALA A 295 -0.55 6.23 -12.35
C ALA A 295 0.03 6.40 -13.75
N SER A 296 -0.40 7.41 -14.51
CA SER A 296 0.10 7.66 -15.87
C SER A 296 1.58 8.05 -15.90
N GLN A 297 2.09 8.61 -14.80
CA GLN A 297 3.52 8.90 -14.62
C GLN A 297 4.34 7.69 -14.14
N GLY A 298 3.69 6.56 -13.82
CA GLY A 298 4.36 5.40 -13.24
C GLY A 298 4.98 5.66 -11.86
N ASN A 299 4.58 6.73 -11.17
CA ASN A 299 5.17 7.10 -9.88
C ASN A 299 4.49 6.34 -8.74
N VAL A 300 5.01 5.15 -8.46
CA VAL A 300 4.52 4.25 -7.40
C VAL A 300 4.46 4.94 -6.04
N THR A 301 5.41 5.82 -5.72
CA THR A 301 5.46 6.49 -4.41
C THR A 301 4.30 7.46 -4.26
N VAL A 302 4.10 8.35 -5.23
CA VAL A 302 3.00 9.32 -5.21
C VAL A 302 1.66 8.60 -5.25
N LEU A 303 1.52 7.59 -6.10
CA LEU A 303 0.31 6.77 -6.20
C LEU A 303 -0.04 6.14 -4.84
N GLN A 304 0.95 5.55 -4.16
CA GLN A 304 0.71 4.87 -2.90
C GLN A 304 0.41 5.84 -1.75
N LEU A 305 1.04 7.02 -1.73
CA LEU A 305 0.70 8.09 -0.78
C LEU A 305 -0.76 8.54 -0.94
N LEU A 306 -1.22 8.76 -2.16
CA LEU A 306 -2.62 9.13 -2.44
C LEU A 306 -3.61 8.01 -2.02
N LEU A 307 -3.28 6.76 -2.31
CA LEU A 307 -4.10 5.61 -1.91
C LEU A 307 -4.23 5.44 -0.40
N TRP A 308 -3.19 5.78 0.38
CA TRP A 308 -3.25 5.68 1.84
C TRP A 308 -4.11 6.77 2.47
N VAL A 309 -4.26 7.92 1.83
CA VAL A 309 -5.13 9.03 2.30
C VAL A 309 -6.61 8.75 2.03
N ASN A 310 -6.93 8.03 0.94
CA ASN A 310 -8.32 7.73 0.56
C ASN A 310 -9.00 6.60 1.33
N ASN A 311 -8.22 5.67 1.90
CA ASN A 311 -8.77 4.50 2.59
C ASN A 311 -9.00 4.76 4.09
N LEU A 312 -9.38 5.98 4.46
CA LEU A 312 -9.62 6.47 5.82
C LEU A 312 -11.04 6.99 6.01
#